data_AF-A0A1Q3GEU7-F1
#
_entry.id   AF-A0A1Q3GEU7-F1
#
_cell.length_a   1.000
_cell.length_b   1.000
_cell.length_c   1.000
_cell.angle_alpha   90.00
_cell.angle_beta   90.00
_cell.angle_gamma   90.00
#
_symmetry.space_group_name_H-M   'P 1'
#
loop_
_entity.id
_entity.type
_entity.pdbx_description
1 polymer ?
#
loop_
_entity_poly.entity_id
_entity_poly.type
_entity_poly.pdbx_seq_one_letter_code
_entity_poly.pdbx_strand_id
1 'polypeptide(L)'
;MMKFKKGDCLGIDCGNNNFVGAIITRVYKGKDGMFYDLTLIEFYDESMPIITDFLEGRYFGTRYGSPEDVSFAVDVKMMATSYLDQYKGIELITSLSILAEIEITGYSYTSNIKELLDDYAEEIAIRLNKSNLAEDHPELGFNGTHLIDIKTILAY
;
A
#
# COMPACT_ATOMS: atom_id res chain seq x y z
N MET A 1 15.51 9.25 -15.27
CA MET A 1 16.04 7.95 -14.82
C MET A 1 15.16 7.55 -13.65
N MET A 2 14.60 6.34 -13.65
CA MET A 2 13.71 5.88 -12.58
C MET A 2 14.51 5.81 -11.27
N LYS A 3 14.04 6.45 -10.20
CA LYS A 3 14.74 6.50 -8.92
C LYS A 3 14.55 5.22 -8.10
N PHE A 4 13.36 4.63 -8.18
CA PHE A 4 12.94 3.48 -7.39
C PHE A 4 12.57 2.26 -8.26
N LYS A 5 12.46 1.09 -7.64
CA LYS A 5 12.18 -0.21 -8.28
C LYS A 5 11.22 -1.09 -7.45
N LYS A 6 10.75 -2.17 -8.08
CA LYS A 6 9.97 -3.23 -7.41
C LYS A 6 10.68 -3.70 -6.13
N GLY A 7 9.95 -3.78 -5.03
CA GLY A 7 10.41 -4.16 -3.71
C GLY A 7 10.90 -3.00 -2.84
N ASP A 8 11.08 -1.80 -3.39
CA ASP A 8 11.47 -0.64 -2.60
C ASP A 8 10.35 -0.22 -1.64
N CYS A 9 10.73 -0.01 -0.38
CA CYS A 9 9.91 0.41 0.73
C CYS A 9 10.18 1.90 0.99
N LEU A 10 9.16 2.72 0.85
CA LEU A 10 9.24 4.17 0.84
C LEU A 10 8.55 4.76 2.06
N GLY A 11 9.20 5.73 2.70
CA GLY A 11 8.57 6.71 3.57
C GLY A 11 8.23 7.95 2.76
N ILE A 12 6.98 8.39 2.81
CA ILE A 12 6.47 9.54 2.06
C ILE A 12 5.99 10.59 3.07
N ASP A 13 6.65 11.73 3.11
CA ASP A 13 6.20 12.92 3.83
C ASP A 13 5.02 13.53 3.08
N CYS A 14 3.86 13.60 3.74
CA CYS A 14 2.64 14.18 3.21
C CYS A 14 2.40 15.62 3.72
N GLY A 15 3.34 16.19 4.46
CA GLY A 15 3.26 17.48 5.11
C GLY A 15 2.54 17.42 6.46
N ASN A 16 2.64 18.50 7.25
CA ASN A 16 2.02 18.61 8.58
C ASN A 16 2.38 17.47 9.55
N ASN A 17 3.61 16.94 9.46
CA ASN A 17 4.08 15.79 10.25
C ASN A 17 3.31 14.49 9.99
N ASN A 18 2.69 14.36 8.82
CA ASN A 18 2.00 13.15 8.39
C ASN A 18 2.88 12.37 7.42
N PHE A 19 3.08 11.09 7.68
CA PHE A 19 3.89 10.22 6.81
C PHE A 19 3.10 8.98 6.42
N VAL A 20 3.35 8.50 5.20
CA VAL A 20 2.77 7.26 4.68
C VAL A 20 3.88 6.31 4.28
N GLY A 21 3.78 5.07 4.73
CA GLY A 21 4.61 3.96 4.25
C GLY A 21 4.02 3.37 2.97
N ALA A 22 4.84 3.13 1.96
CA ALA A 22 4.41 2.49 0.71
C ALA A 22 5.44 1.49 0.18
N ILE A 23 4.99 0.45 -0.51
CA ILE A 23 5.84 -0.48 -1.27
C ILE A 23 5.55 -0.35 -2.76
N ILE A 24 6.62 -0.35 -3.55
CA ILE A 24 6.52 -0.52 -5.00
C ILE A 24 6.38 -2.00 -5.31
N THR A 25 5.19 -2.45 -5.70
CA THR A 25 4.92 -3.85 -6.08
C THR A 25 5.24 -4.16 -7.55
N ARG A 26 5.36 -3.13 -8.39
CA ARG A 26 5.57 -3.16 -9.83
C ARG A 26 5.94 -1.76 -10.34
N VAL A 27 6.64 -1.74 -11.46
CA VAL A 27 6.77 -0.53 -12.28
C VAL A 27 6.03 -0.80 -13.58
N TYR A 28 4.98 -0.04 -13.84
CA TYR A 28 4.14 -0.19 -15.03
C TYR A 28 4.56 0.80 -16.11
N LYS A 29 4.68 0.31 -17.35
CA LYS A 29 4.92 1.14 -18.53
C LYS A 29 3.69 1.12 -19.43
N GLY A 30 2.95 2.21 -19.44
CA GLY A 30 1.80 2.44 -20.31
C GLY A 30 2.16 3.23 -21.56
N LYS A 31 1.14 3.55 -22.37
CA LYS A 31 1.27 4.48 -23.50
C LYS A 31 1.55 5.90 -23.04
N ASP A 32 1.00 6.28 -21.88
CA ASP A 32 1.00 7.65 -21.36
C ASP A 32 2.15 7.91 -20.36
N GLY A 33 3.03 6.93 -20.13
CA GLY A 33 4.19 7.10 -19.26
C GLY A 33 4.57 5.85 -18.47
N MET A 34 5.46 6.07 -17.50
CA MET A 34 5.85 5.05 -16.52
C MET A 34 5.31 5.43 -15.15
N PHE A 35 4.78 4.45 -14.45
CA PHE A 35 4.09 4.61 -13.17
C PHE A 35 4.66 3.64 -12.15
N TYR A 36 4.81 4.14 -10.93
CA TYR A 36 4.96 3.29 -9.75
C TYR A 36 3.57 2.89 -9.29
N ASP A 37 3.40 1.60 -9.00
CA ASP A 37 2.28 1.18 -8.16
C ASP A 37 2.72 1.35 -6.70
N LEU A 38 1.85 1.91 -5.87
CA LEU A 38 2.13 2.18 -4.47
C LEU A 38 1.12 1.40 -3.67
N THR A 39 1.62 0.36 -3.01
CA THR A 39 0.88 -0.40 -2.02
C THR A 39 1.09 0.28 -0.67
N LEU A 40 0.05 0.92 -0.15
CA LEU A 40 0.15 1.65 1.11
C LEU A 40 0.22 0.66 2.26
N ILE A 41 1.00 0.97 3.29
CA ILE A 41 1.15 0.15 4.49
C ILE A 41 0.39 0.80 5.63
N GLU A 42 1.01 1.83 6.19
CA GLU A 42 0.51 2.47 7.40
C GLU A 42 0.74 3.98 7.33
N PHE A 43 0.03 4.69 8.19
CA PHE A 43 0.14 6.12 8.39
C PHE A 43 0.77 6.37 9.73
N TYR A 44 1.69 7.33 9.75
CA TYR A 44 2.52 7.63 10.89
C TYR A 44 2.34 9.10 11.23
N ASP A 45 1.90 9.33 12.45
CA ASP A 45 1.97 10.63 13.08
C ASP A 45 3.42 10.87 13.52
N GLU A 46 3.96 12.05 13.18
CA GLU A 46 5.20 12.60 13.74
C GLU A 46 6.53 11.98 13.27
N SER A 47 6.55 10.79 12.69
CA SER A 47 7.80 10.16 12.21
C SER A 47 7.69 9.39 10.89
N MET A 48 8.79 9.34 10.13
CA MET A 48 8.94 8.43 8.99
C MET A 48 8.90 6.96 9.43
N PRO A 49 8.39 6.06 8.57
CA PRO A 49 8.43 4.63 8.85
C PRO A 49 9.86 4.09 8.94
N ILE A 50 10.04 3.06 9.74
CA ILE A 50 11.30 2.34 9.93
C ILE A 50 11.22 0.94 9.31
N ILE A 51 12.36 0.28 9.18
CA ILE A 51 12.48 -1.02 8.50
C ILE A 51 11.53 -2.07 9.10
N THR A 52 11.38 -2.10 10.43
CA THR A 52 10.50 -3.07 11.11
C THR A 52 9.04 -2.94 10.69
N ASP A 53 8.59 -1.73 10.36
CA ASP A 53 7.21 -1.51 9.92
C ASP A 53 6.95 -2.19 8.56
N PHE A 54 7.98 -2.37 7.73
CA PHE A 54 7.88 -3.10 6.46
C PHE A 54 8.10 -4.62 6.61
N LEU A 55 8.62 -5.08 7.75
CA LEU A 55 8.82 -6.52 8.01
C LEU A 55 7.64 -7.15 8.76
N GLU A 56 6.90 -6.34 9.52
CA GLU A 56 5.84 -6.79 10.42
C GLU A 56 4.52 -6.05 10.24
N GLY A 57 4.49 -5.02 9.39
CA GLY A 57 3.32 -4.20 9.16
C GLY A 57 2.26 -4.86 8.28
N ARG A 58 1.25 -4.06 7.95
CA ARG A 58 0.10 -4.48 7.17
C ARG A 58 -0.12 -3.53 6.00
N TYR A 59 -0.59 -4.05 4.88
CA TYR A 59 -0.86 -3.24 3.70
C TYR A 59 -2.33 -3.22 3.34
N PHE A 60 -2.70 -2.24 2.51
CA PHE A 60 -4.03 -2.10 1.96
C PHE A 60 -4.26 -3.15 0.87
N GLY A 61 -5.16 -4.10 1.13
CA GLY A 61 -5.59 -5.06 0.12
C GLY A 61 -6.95 -5.66 0.40
N THR A 62 -7.31 -6.65 -0.41
CA THR A 62 -8.61 -7.33 -0.35
C THR A 62 -8.40 -8.83 -0.19
N ARG A 63 -9.14 -9.43 0.75
CA ARG A 63 -9.18 -10.88 0.97
C ARG A 63 -10.37 -11.47 0.22
N TYR A 64 -10.20 -12.64 -0.38
CA TYR A 64 -11.24 -13.37 -1.10
C TYR A 64 -11.26 -14.83 -0.67
N GLY A 65 -12.39 -15.50 -0.91
CA GLY A 65 -12.55 -16.93 -0.73
C GLY A 65 -13.28 -17.33 0.54
N SER A 66 -13.09 -18.58 0.95
CA SER A 66 -13.69 -19.17 2.16
C SER A 66 -12.66 -19.24 3.29
N PRO A 67 -13.05 -19.45 4.56
CA PRO A 67 -12.10 -19.69 5.66
C PRO A 67 -11.05 -20.77 5.39
N GLU A 68 -11.39 -21.75 4.57
CA GLU A 68 -10.54 -22.90 4.23
C GLU A 68 -9.69 -22.66 2.97
N ASP A 69 -10.01 -21.63 2.18
CA ASP A 69 -9.37 -21.30 0.90
C ASP A 69 -9.32 -19.78 0.73
N VAL A 70 -8.27 -19.17 1.30
CA VAL A 70 -8.10 -17.71 1.41
C VAL A 70 -7.09 -17.22 0.38
N SER A 71 -7.52 -16.27 -0.45
CA SER A 71 -6.68 -15.56 -1.42
C SER A 71 -6.58 -14.08 -1.07
N PHE A 72 -5.52 -13.41 -1.54
CA PHE A 72 -5.22 -12.02 -1.23
C PHE A 72 -4.86 -11.26 -2.51
N ALA A 73 -5.46 -10.09 -2.71
CA ALA A 73 -4.99 -9.11 -3.69
C ALA A 73 -4.60 -7.80 -3.02
N VAL A 74 -3.69 -7.09 -3.66
CA VAL A 74 -3.15 -5.81 -3.20
C VAL A 74 -3.94 -4.66 -3.83
N ASP A 75 -4.27 -3.66 -3.02
CA ASP A 75 -4.84 -2.41 -3.51
C ASP A 75 -3.68 -1.46 -3.84
N VAL A 76 -3.63 -0.97 -5.09
CA VAL A 76 -2.50 -0.15 -5.55
C VAL A 76 -2.92 1.24 -6.01
N LYS A 77 -2.11 2.23 -5.63
CA LYS A 77 -2.19 3.61 -6.08
C LYS A 77 -1.12 3.89 -7.13
N MET A 78 -1.52 4.29 -8.32
CA MET A 78 -0.65 4.52 -9.46
C MET A 78 -0.20 5.98 -9.47
N MET A 79 1.11 6.21 -9.32
CA MET A 79 1.69 7.55 -9.41
C MET A 79 2.75 7.62 -10.50
N ALA A 80 2.73 8.71 -11.27
CA ALA A 80 3.68 8.91 -12.36
C ALA A 80 5.11 9.01 -11.82
N THR A 81 6.03 8.23 -12.41
CA THR A 81 7.46 8.27 -12.07
C THR A 81 8.05 9.67 -12.22
N SER A 82 7.61 10.42 -13.23
CA SER A 82 8.05 11.80 -13.49
C SER A 82 7.70 12.77 -12.36
N TYR A 83 6.64 12.50 -11.59
CA TYR A 83 6.27 13.27 -10.42
C TYR A 83 6.97 12.72 -9.16
N LEU A 84 6.83 11.42 -8.89
CA LEU A 84 7.33 10.79 -7.67
C LEU A 84 8.86 10.94 -7.54
N ASP A 85 9.62 10.79 -8.63
CA ASP A 85 11.08 10.91 -8.61
C ASP A 85 11.57 12.32 -8.24
N GLN A 86 10.74 13.35 -8.46
CA GLN A 86 11.07 14.75 -8.18
C GLN A 86 10.58 15.22 -6.81
N TYR A 87 9.70 14.46 -6.16
CA TYR A 87 9.20 14.82 -4.84
C TYR A 87 10.31 14.64 -3.79
N LYS A 88 10.57 15.72 -3.04
CA LYS A 88 11.68 15.76 -2.08
C LYS A 88 11.41 15.00 -0.78
N GLY A 89 10.14 14.83 -0.43
CA GLY A 89 9.71 14.15 0.79
C GLY A 89 9.63 12.64 0.67
N ILE A 90 10.45 12.00 -0.18
CA ILE A 90 10.48 10.52 -0.29
C ILE A 90 11.83 9.99 0.16
N GLU A 91 11.78 9.10 1.13
CA GLU A 91 12.93 8.37 1.65
C GLU A 91 12.79 6.88 1.31
N LEU A 92 13.88 6.29 0.81
CA LEU A 92 13.99 4.84 0.67
C LEU A 92 14.38 4.27 2.04
N ILE A 93 13.49 3.50 2.65
CA ILE A 93 13.71 2.91 3.98
C ILE A 93 14.46 1.58 3.86
N THR A 94 14.03 0.73 2.93
CA THR A 94 14.67 -0.55 2.63
C THR A 94 14.21 -1.07 1.26
N SER A 95 14.75 -2.21 0.81
CA SER A 95 14.20 -2.98 -0.31
C SER A 95 13.95 -4.41 0.13
N LEU A 96 12.74 -4.92 -0.11
CA LEU A 96 12.33 -6.28 0.23
C LEU A 96 12.12 -7.11 -1.03
N SER A 97 12.46 -8.40 -0.96
CA SER A 97 12.10 -9.37 -1.98
C SER A 97 10.62 -9.70 -1.88
N ILE A 98 9.86 -9.35 -2.91
CA ILE A 98 8.42 -9.64 -2.99
C ILE A 98 8.14 -10.73 -4.01
N LEU A 99 7.00 -11.41 -3.88
CA LEU A 99 6.58 -12.47 -4.78
C LEU A 99 6.59 -11.99 -6.24
N ALA A 100 6.96 -12.91 -7.14
CA ALA A 100 7.04 -12.62 -8.57
C ALA A 100 5.66 -12.20 -9.10
N GLU A 101 4.63 -12.93 -8.69
CA GLU A 101 3.24 -12.70 -9.02
C GLU A 101 2.47 -12.29 -7.76
N ILE A 102 1.86 -11.11 -7.83
CA ILE A 102 1.01 -10.55 -6.79
C ILE A 102 -0.30 -10.20 -7.47
N GLU A 103 -1.42 -10.68 -6.92
CA GLU A 103 -2.74 -10.31 -7.41
C GLU A 103 -3.05 -8.86 -7.03
N ILE A 104 -3.63 -8.09 -7.95
CA ILE A 104 -3.95 -6.67 -7.75
C ILE A 104 -5.45 -6.49 -7.96
N THR A 105 -6.14 -5.92 -6.97
CA THR A 105 -7.59 -5.71 -6.97
C THR A 105 -8.04 -4.78 -8.11
N GLY A 106 -7.19 -3.80 -8.44
CA GLY A 106 -7.41 -2.80 -9.47
C GLY A 106 -6.40 -1.67 -9.34
N TYR A 107 -6.38 -0.77 -10.33
CA TYR A 107 -5.49 0.38 -10.34
C TYR A 107 -6.29 1.67 -10.13
N SER A 108 -5.93 2.46 -9.11
CA SER A 108 -6.46 3.80 -8.88
C SER A 108 -5.33 4.81 -9.12
N TYR A 109 -5.56 5.84 -9.93
CA TYR A 109 -4.52 6.82 -10.28
C TYR A 109 -4.54 7.99 -9.30
N THR A 110 -3.36 8.37 -8.84
CA THR A 110 -3.14 9.48 -7.91
C THR A 110 -2.13 10.45 -8.52
N SER A 111 -2.48 11.72 -8.59
CA SER A 111 -1.71 12.73 -9.32
C SER A 111 -0.65 13.43 -8.47
N ASN A 112 -0.81 13.39 -7.14
CA ASN A 112 0.08 14.07 -6.20
C ASN A 112 0.02 13.47 -4.79
N ILE A 113 0.94 13.88 -3.91
CA ILE A 113 1.02 13.37 -2.53
C ILE A 113 -0.21 13.75 -1.68
N LYS A 114 -0.87 14.88 -1.98
CA LYS A 114 -2.07 15.28 -1.24
C LYS A 114 -3.22 14.30 -1.51
N GLU A 115 -3.46 13.94 -2.77
CA GLU A 115 -4.46 12.93 -3.12
C GLU A 115 -4.14 11.57 -2.47
N LEU A 116 -2.85 11.23 -2.31
CA LEU A 116 -2.44 10.02 -1.60
C LEU A 116 -2.80 10.07 -0.11
N LEU A 117 -2.62 11.22 0.52
CA LEU A 117 -3.00 11.45 1.92
C LEU A 117 -4.52 11.46 2.10
N ASP A 118 -5.26 12.13 1.20
CA ASP A 118 -6.71 12.19 1.21
C ASP A 118 -7.30 10.77 1.07
N ASP A 119 -6.78 9.98 0.11
CA ASP A 119 -7.11 8.55 -0.07
C ASP A 119 -6.91 7.75 1.23
N TYR A 120 -5.78 7.96 1.90
CA TYR A 120 -5.47 7.26 3.14
C TYR A 120 -6.46 7.64 4.25
N ALA A 121 -6.73 8.94 4.43
CA ALA A 121 -7.64 9.45 5.45
C ALA A 121 -9.09 8.95 5.26
N GLU A 122 -9.56 8.85 4.02
CA GLU A 122 -10.88 8.32 3.70
C GLU A 122 -10.97 6.80 3.96
N GLU A 123 -9.96 6.04 3.55
CA GLU A 123 -9.95 4.58 3.67
C GLU A 123 -9.89 4.10 5.13
N ILE A 124 -9.17 4.78 6.03
CA ILE A 124 -9.09 4.38 7.45
C ILE A 124 -10.49 4.24 8.06
N ALA A 125 -11.33 5.26 7.92
CA ALA A 125 -12.65 5.29 8.56
C ALA A 125 -13.57 4.19 8.01
N ILE A 126 -13.51 3.94 6.70
CA ILE A 126 -14.26 2.87 6.05
C ILE A 126 -13.81 1.51 6.58
N ARG A 127 -12.51 1.30 6.73
CA ARG A 127 -11.92 0.04 7.18
C ARG A 127 -12.23 -0.24 8.64
N LEU A 128 -12.11 0.75 9.53
CA LEU A 128 -12.49 0.64 10.94
C LEU A 128 -13.98 0.27 11.11
N ASN A 129 -14.87 0.93 10.37
CA ASN A 129 -16.30 0.64 10.42
C ASN A 129 -16.61 -0.79 9.96
N LYS A 130 -15.95 -1.27 8.90
CA LYS A 130 -16.11 -2.65 8.42
C LYS A 130 -15.56 -3.68 9.41
N SER A 131 -14.45 -3.39 10.10
CA SER A 131 -13.91 -4.27 11.14
C SER A 131 -14.88 -4.42 12.31
N ASN A 132 -15.47 -3.33 12.80
CA ASN A 132 -16.49 -3.39 13.87
C ASN A 132 -17.68 -4.27 13.47
N LEU A 133 -18.17 -4.12 12.23
CA LEU A 133 -19.28 -4.95 11.71
C LEU A 133 -18.90 -6.43 11.58
N ALA A 134 -17.63 -6.74 11.30
CA ALA A 134 -17.13 -8.11 11.19
C ALA A 134 -16.98 -8.80 12.56
N GLU A 135 -16.70 -8.04 13.63
CA GLU A 135 -16.69 -8.57 15.01
C GLU A 135 -18.08 -9.05 15.45
N ASP A 136 -19.13 -8.34 15.05
CA ASP A 136 -20.53 -8.67 15.39
C ASP A 136 -21.12 -9.79 14.50
N HIS A 137 -20.61 -9.96 13.29
CA HIS A 137 -21.08 -10.95 12.30
C HIS A 137 -19.90 -11.66 11.60
N PRO A 138 -19.20 -12.57 12.28
CA PRO A 138 -18.01 -13.24 11.75
C PRO A 138 -18.30 -14.05 10.46
N GLU A 139 -19.52 -14.54 10.27
CA GLU A 139 -19.99 -15.22 9.06
C GLU A 139 -20.20 -14.30 7.84
N LEU A 140 -20.42 -13.00 8.05
CA LEU A 140 -20.39 -11.97 7.01
C LEU A 140 -18.98 -11.37 6.83
N GLY A 141 -18.09 -11.67 7.79
CA GLY A 141 -16.78 -11.04 8.01
C GLY A 141 -15.63 -11.54 7.13
N PHE A 142 -15.84 -12.52 6.25
CA PHE A 142 -14.76 -12.98 5.36
C PHE A 142 -14.38 -11.96 4.25
N ASN A 143 -15.14 -10.86 4.14
CA ASN A 143 -14.82 -9.69 3.31
C ASN A 143 -14.15 -8.53 4.09
N GLY A 144 -13.84 -8.72 5.38
CA GLY A 144 -13.71 -7.63 6.36
C GLY A 144 -12.31 -7.28 6.87
N THR A 145 -11.22 -7.81 6.30
CA THR A 145 -9.86 -7.46 6.78
C THR A 145 -9.01 -6.90 5.66
N HIS A 146 -9.24 -5.62 5.38
CA HIS A 146 -8.53 -4.91 4.31
C HIS A 146 -7.06 -4.60 4.62
N LEU A 147 -6.66 -4.71 5.88
CA LEU A 147 -5.25 -4.72 6.27
C LEU A 147 -4.75 -6.17 6.27
N ILE A 148 -3.82 -6.46 5.37
CA ILE A 148 -3.25 -7.80 5.17
C ILE A 148 -1.80 -7.76 5.64
N ASP A 149 -1.36 -8.82 6.33
CA ASP A 149 0.02 -8.94 6.78
C ASP A 149 0.96 -8.91 5.57
N ILE A 150 1.96 -8.04 5.61
CA ILE A 150 2.93 -7.89 4.52
C ILE A 150 3.62 -9.20 4.13
N LYS A 151 3.77 -10.14 5.08
CA LYS A 151 4.37 -11.45 4.86
C LYS A 151 3.66 -12.27 3.79
N THR A 152 2.38 -11.98 3.48
CA THR A 152 1.64 -12.67 2.40
C THR A 152 2.19 -12.37 1.00
N ILE A 153 2.93 -11.27 0.82
CA ILE A 153 3.50 -10.85 -0.47
C ILE A 153 5.03 -10.87 -0.50
N LEU A 154 5.69 -11.30 0.59
CA LEU A 154 7.15 -11.44 0.66
C LEU A 154 7.62 -12.79 0.10
N ALA A 155 8.78 -12.79 -0.55
CA ALA A 155 9.45 -14.00 -1.03
C ALA A 155 10.52 -14.44 -0.02
N TYR A 156 10.19 -15.40 0.84
CA TYR A 156 11.11 -16.03 1.81
C TYR A 156 11.62 -17.38 1.32
#